data_AF-A0A9K3GQQ2-F1
#
_entry.id   AF-A0A9K3GQQ2-F1
#
_cell.length_a   1.000
_cell.length_b   1.000
_cell.length_c   1.000
_cell.angle_alpha   90.00
_cell.angle_beta   90.00
_cell.angle_gamma   90.00
#
_symmetry.space_group_name_H-M   'P 1'
#
loop_
_entity.id
_entity.type
_entity.pdbx_description
1 polymer ?
#
loop_
_entity_poly.entity_id
_entity_poly.type
_entity_poly.pdbx_seq_one_letter_code
_entity_poly.pdbx_strand_id
1 'polypeptide(L)' 'GLARLLFHSPAFAVMDESTAALPIDIEESILSECVSRGITLLSVAHRPTVFKHHRYNLHVTKEGWELREFLHTE' A
#
# COMPACT_ATOMS: atom_id res chain seq x y z
N GLY A 1 1.18 11.49 9.77
CA GLY A 1 1.79 10.15 9.63
C GLY A 1 2.80 10.11 8.51
N LEU A 2 2.38 10.46 7.29
CA LEU A 2 3.17 10.31 6.06
C LEU A 2 4.52 11.06 6.08
N ALA A 3 4.57 12.31 6.57
CA ALA A 3 5.83 13.03 6.72
C ALA A 3 6.84 12.28 7.62
N ARG A 4 6.38 11.71 8.73
CA ARG A 4 7.22 10.90 9.64
C ARG A 4 7.67 9.60 8.98
N LEU A 5 6.77 8.95 8.23
CA LEU A 5 7.07 7.74 7.46
C LEU A 5 8.21 8.01 6.45
N LEU A 6 8.08 9.05 5.63
CA LEU A 6 9.07 9.41 4.61
C LEU A 6 10.39 9.88 5.21
N PHE A 7 10.34 10.63 6.33
CA PHE A 7 11.55 11.07 7.02
C PHE A 7 12.36 9.90 7.57
N HIS A 8 11.72 8.93 8.23
CA HIS A 8 12.45 7.82 8.86
C HIS A 8 12.74 6.65 7.92
N SER A 9 12.00 6.51 6.81
CA SER A 9 12.17 5.43 5.82
C SER A 9 12.37 4.03 6.46
N PRO A 10 11.43 3.57 7.30
CA PRO A 10 11.54 2.28 7.98
C PRO A 10 11.49 1.11 6.97
N ALA A 11 11.98 -0.07 7.37
CA ALA A 11 11.89 -1.27 6.53
C ALA A 11 10.43 -1.70 6.25
N PHE A 12 9.51 -1.43 7.18
CA PHE A 12 8.09 -1.76 7.07
C PHE A 12 7.22 -0.57 7.49
N ALA A 13 6.10 -0.38 6.80
CA ALA A 13 5.07 0.59 7.14
C ALA A 13 3.70 -0.09 7.20
N VAL A 14 3.04 0.00 8.36
CA VAL A 14 1.66 -0.45 8.55
C VAL A 14 0.73 0.74 8.36
N MET A 15 -0.18 0.66 7.40
CA MET A 15 -1.02 1.77 6.97
C MET A 15 -2.49 1.37 7.01
N ASP A 16 -3.20 1.80 8.04
CA ASP A 16 -4.65 1.56 8.17
C ASP A 16 -5.42 2.74 7.56
N GLU A 17 -5.86 2.60 6.31
CA GLU A 17 -6.60 3.61 5.53
C GLU A 17 -5.98 5.01 5.50
N SER A 18 -4.68 5.11 5.79
CA SER A 18 -4.00 6.40 6.07
C SER A 18 -3.86 7.34 4.87
N THR A 19 -4.25 6.88 3.67
CA THR A 19 -4.27 7.65 2.41
C THR A 19 -5.68 7.89 1.87
N ALA A 20 -6.73 7.38 2.53
CA ALA A 20 -8.09 7.41 1.99
C ALA A 20 -8.67 8.82 1.74
N ALA A 21 -8.19 9.81 2.49
CA ALA A 21 -8.58 11.22 2.34
C ALA A 21 -7.80 11.98 1.25
N LEU A 22 -6.79 11.36 0.63
CA LEU A 22 -5.96 12.00 -0.38
C LEU A 22 -6.59 11.87 -1.78
N PRO A 23 -6.32 12.84 -2.67
CA PRO A 23 -6.49 12.67 -4.10
C PRO A 23 -5.69 11.47 -4.62
N ILE A 24 -6.18 10.82 -5.69
CA ILE A 24 -5.61 9.58 -6.23
C ILE A 24 -4.16 9.78 -6.70
N ASP A 25 -3.87 10.88 -7.38
CA ASP A 25 -2.54 11.24 -7.87
C ASP A 25 -1.53 11.42 -6.72
N ILE A 26 -1.96 12.03 -5.61
CA ILE A 26 -1.12 12.19 -4.42
C ILE A 26 -0.92 10.86 -3.69
N GLU A 27 -1.97 10.05 -3.56
CA GLU A 27 -1.89 8.70 -2.99
C GLU A 27 -0.88 7.83 -3.76
N GLU A 28 -0.99 7.80 -5.09
CA GLU A 28 -0.06 7.05 -5.94
C GLU A 28 1.38 7.56 -5.82
N SER A 29 1.58 8.89 -5.75
CA SER A 29 2.91 9.47 -5.57
C SER A 29 3.54 9.05 -4.25
N ILE A 30 2.77 9.08 -3.16
CA ILE A 30 3.27 8.72 -1.82
C ILE A 30 3.60 7.23 -1.73
N LEU A 31 2.74 6.36 -2.26
CA LEU A 31 2.99 4.91 -2.24
C LEU A 31 4.18 4.54 -3.14
N SER A 32 4.29 5.15 -4.32
CA SER A 32 5.45 4.98 -5.21
C SER A 32 6.75 5.38 -4.51
N GLU A 33 6.74 6.50 -3.80
CA GLU A 33 7.91 6.99 -3.06
C GLU A 33 8.29 6.08 -1.89
N CYS A 34 7.31 5.45 -1.24
CA CYS A 34 7.62 4.46 -0.21
C CYS A 34 8.30 3.22 -0.82
N VAL A 35 7.78 2.71 -1.93
CA VAL A 35 8.37 1.56 -2.64
C VAL A 35 9.77 1.89 -3.17
N SER A 36 9.98 3.08 -3.74
CA SER A 36 11.28 3.52 -4.26
C SER A 36 12.36 3.60 -3.16
N ARG A 37 11.95 3.93 -1.93
CA ARG A 37 12.81 3.95 -0.74
C ARG A 37 13.03 2.57 -0.11
N GLY A 38 12.47 1.51 -0.68
CA GLY A 38 12.57 0.15 -0.15
C GLY A 38 11.70 -0.10 1.09
N ILE A 39 10.70 0.75 1.34
CA ILE A 39 9.75 0.56 2.44
C ILE A 39 8.76 -0.52 2.03
N THR A 40 8.68 -1.61 2.80
CA THR A 40 7.67 -2.65 2.59
C THR A 40 6.32 -2.18 3.16
N LEU A 41 5.32 -2.08 2.30
CA LEU A 41 4.00 -1.58 2.66
C LEU A 41 3.05 -2.71 3.07
N LEU A 42 2.49 -2.59 4.27
CA LEU A 42 1.37 -3.41 4.76
C LEU A 42 0.17 -2.50 4.97
N SER A 43 -0.71 -2.40 3.98
CA SER A 43 -1.79 -1.40 3.99
C SER A 43 -3.18 -2.01 3.89
N VAL A 44 -4.13 -1.38 4.57
CA VAL A 44 -5.57 -1.54 4.38
C VAL A 44 -6.04 -0.42 3.47
N ALA A 45 -6.61 -0.77 2.32
CA ALA A 45 -7.11 0.19 1.34
C ALA A 45 -8.30 -0.37 0.56
N HIS A 46 -9.20 0.52 0.14
CA HIS A 46 -10.39 0.18 -0.65
C HIS A 46 -10.25 0.51 -2.14
N ARG A 47 -9.29 1.37 -2.51
CA ARG A 47 -9.11 1.83 -3.89
C ARG A 47 -8.23 0.86 -4.69
N PRO A 48 -8.63 0.44 -5.90
CA PRO A 48 -7.82 -0.44 -6.74
C PRO A 48 -6.47 0.16 -7.16
N THR A 49 -6.35 1.50 -7.19
CA THR A 49 -5.10 2.20 -7.55
C THR A 49 -3.94 1.84 -6.63
N VAL A 50 -4.21 1.42 -5.40
CA VAL A 50 -3.20 0.98 -4.44
C VAL A 50 -2.55 -0.34 -4.87
N PHE A 51 -3.27 -1.22 -5.56
CA PHE A 51 -2.84 -2.59 -5.86
C PHE A 51 -1.54 -2.65 -6.67
N LYS A 52 -1.30 -1.67 -7.54
CA LYS A 52 -0.05 -1.61 -8.32
C LYS A 52 1.21 -1.46 -7.46
N HIS A 53 1.07 -1.02 -6.20
CA HIS A 53 2.17 -0.84 -5.25
C HIS A 53 2.40 -2.05 -4.33
N HIS A 54 1.59 -3.11 -4.43
CA HIS A 54 1.73 -4.30 -3.61
C HIS A 54 1.92 -5.53 -4.49
N ARG A 55 2.79 -6.44 -4.08
CA ARG A 55 2.93 -7.76 -4.73
C ARG A 55 1.81 -8.72 -4.36
N TYR A 56 1.24 -8.59 -3.16
CA TYR A 56 0.24 -9.49 -2.63
C TYR A 56 -1.02 -8.75 -2.20
N ASN A 57 -2.17 -9.41 -2.34
CA ASN A 57 -3.46 -9.00 -1.83
C ASN A 57 -3.99 -10.04 -0.85
N LEU A 58 -4.21 -9.63 0.40
CA LEU A 58 -4.96 -10.44 1.35
C LEU A 58 -6.44 -10.09 1.23
N HIS A 59 -7.22 -10.99 0.63
CA HIS A 59 -8.67 -10.86 0.54
C HIS A 59 -9.31 -11.56 1.74
N VAL A 60 -10.02 -10.80 2.58
CA VAL A 60 -10.67 -11.32 3.79
C VAL A 60 -12.19 -11.27 3.60
N THR A 61 -12.86 -12.41 3.76
CA THR A 61 -14.31 -12.56 3.70
C THR A 61 -14.85 -13.14 5.00
N LYS A 62 -16.18 -13.36 5.09
CA LYS A 62 -16.77 -14.02 6.26
C LYS A 62 -16.41 -15.51 6.33
N GLU A 63 -16.14 -16.11 5.18
CA GLU A 63 -15.85 -17.53 5.00
C GLU A 63 -14.37 -17.87 5.22
N GLY A 64 -13.48 -16.87 5.26
CA GLY A 64 -12.05 -17.05 5.48
C GLY A 64 -11.21 -15.94 4.87
N TRP A 65 -9.97 -16.25 4.54
CA TRP A 65 -9.05 -15.34 3.88
C TRP A 65 -8.25 -16.06 2.80
N GLU A 66 -7.86 -15.32 1.77
CA GLU A 66 -7.05 -15.81 0.67
C GLU A 66 -5.95 -14.80 0.36
N LEU A 67 -4.70 -15.27 0.27
CA LEU A 67 -3.58 -14.46 -0.17
C LEU A 67 -3.34 -14.70 -1.66
N ARG A 68 -3.47 -13.66 -2.48
CA ARG A 68 -3.23 -13.69 -3.92
C ARG A 68 -1.99 -12.89 -4.26
N GLU A 69 -1.16 -13.41 -5.15
CA GLU A 69 -0.10 -12.63 -5.77
C GLU A 69 -0.67 -11.85 -6.97
N PHE A 70 -0.39 -10.56 -7.04
CA PHE A 70 -0.69 -9.78 -8.21
C PHE A 70 0.34 -10.13 -9.30
N LEU A 71 -0.15 -10.51 -10.47
CA LEU A 71 0.68 -10.62 -11.67
C LEU A 71 0.81 -9.22 -12.28
N HIS A 72 1.84 -8.48 -11.89
CA HIS A 72 2.23 -7.27 -12.62
C HIS A 72 2.83 -7.71 -13.95
N THR A 73 2.01 -7.78 -15.00
CA THR A 73 2.53 -7.75 -16.37
C THR A 73 3.16 -6.38 -16.59
N GLU A 74 4.44 -6.40 -16.98
CA GLU A 74 5.22 -5.20 -17.35
C GLU A 74 4.50 -4.29 -18.35
#